data_AF-G6EJR1-F1
#
_entry.id   AF-G6EJR1-F1
#
_cell.length_a   1.000
_cell.length_b   1.000
_cell.length_c   1.000
_cell.angle_alpha   90.00
_cell.angle_beta   90.00
_cell.angle_gamma   90.00
#
_symmetry.space_group_name_H-M   'P 1'
#
loop_
_entity.id
_entity.type
_entity.pdbx_description
1 polymer ?
#
loop_
_entity_poly.entity_id
_entity_poly.type
_entity_poly.pdbx_seq_one_letter_code
_entity_poly.pdbx_strand_id
1 'polypeptide(L)'
;MAAGAAAVGFIDAFKSVAFETYRFPASGRLEQRWLGRPIHFRMPIIGQTATEQAKLPTAWWVLAGQTEVVERLTLHGIRFEVIPRPRTLTLDHVRILDPKLKLTSEGRIPVEARLVHEDRTTTLPAGTLRVPSDQPLDLLAAVLLEPKVRIRCLHGASSMLRCSRGRASRILFSRQWQTGFWNKMSR
;
A
#
# COMPACT_ATOMS: atom_id res chain seq x y z
N MET A 1 20.97 21.48 2.31
CA MET A 1 19.87 21.94 1.43
C MET A 1 19.25 20.69 0.84
N ALA A 2 18.05 20.30 1.29
CA ALA A 2 17.34 19.18 0.69
C ALA A 2 16.88 19.62 -0.71
N ALA A 3 17.38 18.95 -1.75
CA ALA A 3 16.84 19.11 -3.09
C ALA A 3 15.36 18.69 -3.05
N GLY A 4 14.45 19.65 -3.05
CA GLY A 4 13.03 19.39 -3.16
C GLY A 4 12.74 18.69 -4.48
N ALA A 5 11.78 17.76 -4.48
CA ALA A 5 11.36 17.07 -5.69
C ALA A 5 11.00 18.09 -6.79
N ALA A 6 11.51 17.88 -8.00
CA ALA A 6 11.28 18.79 -9.12
C ALA A 6 9.77 18.87 -9.44
N ALA A 7 9.29 20.09 -9.72
CA ALA A 7 7.90 20.30 -10.10
C ALA A 7 7.63 19.67 -11.47
N VAL A 8 6.53 18.90 -11.59
CA VAL A 8 6.06 18.31 -12.85
C VAL A 8 5.14 19.24 -13.64
N GLY A 9 4.78 20.38 -13.05
CA GLY A 9 3.93 21.40 -13.65
C GLY A 9 3.66 22.55 -12.68
N PHE A 10 2.90 23.54 -13.11
CA PHE A 10 2.51 24.68 -12.29
C PHE A 10 1.02 25.01 -12.49
N ILE A 11 0.39 25.52 -11.43
CA ILE A 11 -0.91 26.19 -11.50
C ILE A 11 -0.64 27.68 -11.32
N ASP A 12 -0.81 28.48 -12.38
CA ASP A 12 -0.34 29.87 -12.39
C ASP A 12 -1.14 30.82 -11.49
N ALA A 13 -2.43 30.53 -11.25
CA ALA A 13 -3.33 31.39 -10.47
C ALA A 13 -4.06 30.63 -9.35
N PHE A 14 -3.33 29.85 -8.55
CA PHE A 14 -3.94 29.16 -7.40
C PHE A 14 -4.40 30.18 -6.36
N LYS A 15 -5.70 30.16 -6.00
CA LYS A 15 -6.26 31.04 -4.97
C LYS A 15 -5.68 30.64 -3.61
N SER A 16 -4.92 31.53 -3.00
CA SER A 16 -4.22 31.30 -1.73
C SER A 16 -4.41 32.49 -0.79
N VAL A 17 -3.82 32.39 0.40
CA VAL A 17 -3.78 33.44 1.42
C VAL A 17 -2.35 33.92 1.56
N ALA A 18 -2.15 35.24 1.59
CA ALA A 18 -0.85 35.85 1.79
C ALA A 18 -0.22 35.35 3.10
N PHE A 19 1.07 35.04 3.04
CA PHE A 19 1.85 34.66 4.19
C PHE A 19 3.22 35.35 4.16
N GLU A 20 3.79 35.56 5.33
CA GLU A 20 5.16 36.02 5.50
C GLU A 20 5.93 35.04 6.39
N THR A 21 7.23 34.90 6.15
CA THR A 21 8.11 34.19 7.06
C THR A 21 8.76 35.21 7.98
N TYR A 22 8.53 35.10 9.27
CA TYR A 22 9.11 35.99 10.28
C TYR A 22 9.91 35.18 11.30
N ARG A 23 10.85 35.84 11.98
CA ARG A 23 11.61 35.22 13.05
C ARG A 23 10.86 35.36 14.36
N PHE A 24 10.49 34.25 14.98
CA PHE A 24 9.76 34.28 16.25
C PHE A 24 10.69 34.71 17.40
N PRO A 25 10.38 35.78 18.15
CA PRO A 25 11.30 36.31 19.16
C PRO A 25 11.63 35.34 20.29
N ALA A 26 10.68 34.50 20.72
CA ALA A 26 10.88 33.62 21.87
C ALA A 26 11.64 32.33 21.53
N SER A 27 11.54 31.83 20.30
CA SER A 27 12.18 30.57 19.87
C SER A 27 13.34 30.76 18.89
N GLY A 28 13.48 31.96 18.30
CA GLY A 28 14.46 32.28 17.26
C GLY A 28 14.21 31.58 15.91
N ARG A 29 13.15 30.77 15.79
CA ARG A 29 12.80 29.99 14.59
C ARG A 29 12.13 30.87 13.55
N LEU A 30 12.27 30.48 12.29
CA LEU A 30 11.46 31.03 11.21
C LEU A 30 10.08 30.39 11.25
N GLU A 31 9.05 31.21 11.35
CA GLU A 31 7.66 30.79 11.36
C GLU A 31 6.90 31.46 10.22
N GLN A 32 5.91 30.74 9.68
CA GLN A 32 5.02 31.24 8.65
C GLN A 32 3.78 31.88 9.30
N ARG A 33 3.60 33.18 9.08
CA ARG A 33 2.42 33.94 9.54
C ARG A 33 1.46 34.17 8.38
N TRP A 34 0.21 33.76 8.54
CA TRP A 34 -0.86 34.00 7.58
C TRP A 34 -1.45 35.40 7.78
N LEU A 35 -1.57 36.17 6.70
CA LEU A 35 -2.00 37.57 6.72
C LEU A 35 -3.48 37.76 6.37
N GLY A 36 -4.21 36.68 6.06
CA GLY A 36 -5.66 36.72 5.78
C GLY A 36 -6.08 37.44 4.49
N ARG A 37 -5.12 37.91 3.68
CA ARG A 37 -5.39 38.59 2.41
C ARG A 37 -5.36 37.60 1.24
N PRO A 38 -6.32 37.65 0.30
CA PRO A 38 -6.32 36.76 -0.85
C PRO A 38 -5.16 37.10 -1.80
N ILE A 39 -4.48 36.08 -2.31
CA ILE A 39 -3.44 36.20 -3.34
C ILE A 39 -3.59 35.11 -4.39
N HIS A 40 -3.04 35.34 -5.58
CA HIS A 40 -2.83 34.30 -6.58
C HIS A 40 -1.39 33.82 -6.48
N PHE A 41 -1.22 32.54 -6.19
CA PHE A 41 0.08 31.92 -6.02
C PHE A 41 0.35 30.97 -7.19
N ARG A 42 1.54 31.05 -7.77
CA ARG A 42 2.00 30.08 -8.76
C ARG A 42 2.42 28.80 -8.06
N MET A 43 1.49 27.86 -7.93
CA MET A 43 1.71 26.66 -7.14
C MET A 43 2.43 25.58 -7.96
N PRO A 44 3.60 25.10 -7.54
CA PRO A 44 4.26 23.97 -8.19
C PRO A 44 3.45 22.69 -7.92
N ILE A 45 3.23 21.91 -8.97
CA ILE A 45 2.73 20.55 -8.87
C ILE A 45 3.94 19.66 -8.61
N ILE A 46 4.06 19.12 -7.40
CA ILE A 46 5.13 18.19 -7.06
C ILE A 46 4.70 16.78 -7.46
N GLY A 47 5.38 16.23 -8.48
CA GLY A 47 5.14 14.86 -8.90
C GLY A 47 5.70 13.85 -7.91
N GLN A 48 5.19 12.63 -7.96
CA GLN A 48 5.71 11.52 -7.17
C GLN A 48 6.46 10.55 -8.09
N THR A 49 7.67 10.17 -7.68
CA THR A 49 8.47 9.17 -8.41
C THR A 49 8.32 7.83 -7.73
N ALA A 50 7.99 6.78 -8.49
CA ALA A 50 7.88 5.43 -7.94
C ALA A 50 9.26 4.95 -7.46
N THR A 51 9.37 4.70 -6.16
CA THR A 51 10.60 4.16 -5.53
C THR A 51 10.62 2.63 -5.52
N GLU A 52 9.50 1.99 -5.86
CA GLU A 52 9.37 0.55 -5.97
C GLU A 52 8.52 0.09 -7.14
N GLN A 53 8.86 -1.10 -7.63
CA GLN A 53 8.11 -1.81 -8.63
C GLN A 53 7.70 -3.18 -8.11
N ALA A 54 6.44 -3.54 -8.36
CA ALA A 54 5.89 -4.85 -8.03
C ALA A 54 5.45 -5.57 -9.31
N LYS A 55 5.68 -6.88 -9.37
CA LYS A 55 5.17 -7.71 -10.46
C LYS A 55 3.86 -8.33 -10.00
N LEU A 56 2.78 -7.99 -10.69
CA LEU A 56 1.46 -8.54 -10.41
C LEU A 56 1.41 -10.01 -10.84
N PRO A 57 0.88 -10.91 -9.99
CA PRO A 57 0.62 -12.28 -10.37
C PRO A 57 -0.54 -12.33 -11.36
N THR A 58 -0.80 -13.50 -11.96
CA THR A 58 -2.00 -13.74 -12.77
C THR A 58 -3.27 -13.80 -11.93
N ALA A 59 -3.15 -14.27 -10.69
CA ALA A 59 -4.23 -14.30 -9.72
C ALA A 59 -3.66 -14.43 -8.30
N TRP A 60 -4.46 -13.98 -7.34
CA TRP A 60 -4.25 -14.22 -5.92
C TRP A 60 -5.17 -15.32 -5.41
N TRP A 61 -4.66 -16.15 -4.52
CA TRP A 61 -5.43 -17.19 -3.85
C TRP A 61 -5.57 -16.89 -2.36
N VAL A 62 -6.81 -16.77 -1.88
CA VAL A 62 -7.14 -16.50 -0.48
C VAL A 62 -7.83 -17.74 0.10
N LEU A 63 -7.20 -18.35 1.12
CA LEU A 63 -7.75 -19.55 1.77
C LEU A 63 -9.13 -19.29 2.40
N ALA A 64 -9.95 -20.34 2.41
CA ALA A 64 -11.26 -20.33 3.06
C ALA A 64 -11.16 -19.92 4.54
N GLY A 65 -12.15 -19.17 5.03
CA GLY A 65 -12.23 -18.71 6.42
C GLY A 65 -11.70 -17.29 6.69
N GLN A 66 -11.16 -16.60 5.68
CA GLN A 66 -10.72 -15.20 5.82
C GLN A 66 -11.86 -14.20 5.55
N THR A 67 -12.87 -14.17 6.43
CA THR A 67 -14.09 -13.35 6.26
C THR A 67 -13.79 -11.87 6.04
N GLU A 68 -12.86 -11.28 6.80
CA GLU A 68 -12.49 -9.87 6.66
C GLU A 68 -11.93 -9.52 5.26
N VAL A 69 -11.17 -10.44 4.67
CA VAL A 69 -10.66 -10.24 3.30
C VAL A 69 -11.83 -10.24 2.32
N VAL A 70 -12.78 -11.17 2.48
CA VAL A 70 -13.98 -11.25 1.63
C VAL A 70 -14.83 -9.99 1.74
N GLU A 71 -15.07 -9.51 2.95
CA GLU A 71 -15.82 -8.28 3.21
C GLU A 71 -15.19 -7.07 2.52
N ARG A 72 -13.87 -6.90 2.66
CA ARG A 72 -13.13 -5.80 2.00
C ARG A 72 -13.17 -5.91 0.47
N LEU A 73 -12.95 -7.11 -0.08
CA LEU A 73 -13.03 -7.32 -1.53
C LEU A 73 -14.42 -6.98 -2.06
N THR A 74 -15.46 -7.38 -1.33
CA THR A 74 -16.87 -7.13 -1.69
C THR A 74 -17.21 -5.64 -1.60
N LEU A 75 -16.81 -4.97 -0.50
CA LEU A 75 -17.01 -3.54 -0.28
C LEU A 75 -16.41 -2.70 -1.42
N HIS A 76 -15.24 -3.12 -1.92
CA HIS A 76 -14.55 -2.43 -3.01
C HIS A 76 -14.97 -2.89 -4.41
N GLY A 77 -15.94 -3.81 -4.54
CA GLY A 77 -16.40 -4.32 -5.83
C GLY A 77 -15.34 -5.11 -6.60
N ILE A 78 -14.36 -5.69 -5.92
CA ILE A 78 -13.31 -6.50 -6.54
C ILE A 78 -13.88 -7.88 -6.85
N ARG A 79 -13.74 -8.31 -8.11
CA ARG A 79 -14.28 -9.60 -8.57
C ARG A 79 -13.38 -10.74 -8.08
N PHE A 80 -14.01 -11.82 -7.63
CA PHE A 80 -13.36 -13.06 -7.22
C PHE A 80 -14.24 -14.27 -7.50
N GLU A 81 -13.63 -15.44 -7.59
CA GLU A 81 -14.28 -16.73 -7.85
C GLU A 81 -14.01 -17.67 -6.68
N VAL A 82 -15.01 -18.43 -6.24
CA VAL A 82 -14.83 -19.45 -5.19
C VAL A 82 -14.60 -20.80 -5.87
N ILE A 83 -13.55 -21.53 -5.50
CA ILE A 83 -13.37 -22.90 -6.01
C ILE A 83 -14.29 -23.89 -5.25
N PRO A 84 -15.13 -24.67 -5.95
CA PRO A 84 -16.07 -25.57 -5.30
C PRO A 84 -15.44 -26.89 -4.85
N ARG A 85 -14.24 -27.22 -5.32
CA ARG A 85 -13.54 -28.47 -5.03
C ARG A 85 -12.06 -28.20 -4.78
N PRO A 86 -11.37 -29.04 -3.99
CA PRO A 86 -9.95 -28.92 -3.78
C PRO A 86 -9.18 -28.93 -5.11
N ARG A 87 -8.14 -28.10 -5.22
CA ARG A 87 -7.27 -28.01 -6.40
C ARG A 87 -5.82 -27.98 -5.99
N THR A 88 -4.99 -28.80 -6.65
CA THR A 88 -3.54 -28.80 -6.46
C THR A 88 -2.89 -27.96 -7.55
N LEU A 89 -2.14 -26.94 -7.15
CA LEU A 89 -1.48 -26.01 -8.06
C LEU A 89 -0.06 -25.69 -7.55
N THR A 90 0.86 -25.43 -8.47
CA THR A 90 2.17 -24.83 -8.15
C THR A 90 1.99 -23.32 -8.09
N LEU A 91 2.28 -22.74 -6.92
CA LEU A 91 1.96 -21.37 -6.58
C LEU A 91 3.18 -20.67 -5.98
N ASP A 92 3.32 -19.38 -6.24
CA ASP A 92 4.32 -18.52 -5.62
C ASP A 92 3.88 -18.22 -4.17
N HIS A 93 4.67 -18.67 -3.21
CA HIS A 93 4.51 -18.39 -1.79
C HIS A 93 5.49 -17.31 -1.35
N VAL A 94 4.98 -16.36 -0.56
CA VAL A 94 5.83 -15.36 0.09
C VAL A 94 6.10 -15.78 1.53
N ARG A 95 7.37 -16.02 1.85
CA ARG A 95 7.85 -16.26 3.21
C ARG A 95 8.43 -14.98 3.80
N ILE A 96 8.08 -14.71 5.04
CA ILE A 96 8.60 -13.58 5.82
C ILE A 96 9.76 -14.09 6.66
N LEU A 97 10.92 -13.45 6.54
CA LEU A 97 12.13 -13.73 7.31
C LEU A 97 12.49 -12.52 8.17
N ASP A 98 13.03 -12.82 9.35
CA ASP A 98 13.57 -11.85 10.31
C ASP A 98 12.65 -10.66 10.64
N PRO A 99 11.39 -10.90 11.08
CA PRO A 99 10.47 -9.82 11.41
C PRO A 99 10.96 -9.05 12.64
N LYS A 100 11.17 -7.74 12.48
CA LYS A 100 11.54 -6.79 13.53
C LYS A 100 10.42 -5.79 13.75
N LEU A 101 9.91 -5.73 14.97
CA LEU A 101 8.93 -4.73 15.38
C LEU A 101 9.64 -3.40 15.66
N LYS A 102 9.12 -2.32 15.10
CA LYS A 102 9.58 -0.95 15.40
C LYS A 102 8.71 -0.32 16.47
N LEU A 103 9.16 0.83 16.97
CA LEU A 103 8.38 1.69 17.85
C LEU A 103 7.04 2.06 17.21
N THR A 104 6.02 2.16 18.05
CA THR A 104 4.68 2.56 17.63
C THR A 104 4.72 3.94 16.96
N SER A 105 4.13 4.03 15.78
CA SER A 105 3.98 5.27 15.01
C SER A 105 2.53 5.35 14.55
N GLU A 106 1.87 6.48 14.82
CA GLU A 106 0.46 6.72 14.45
C GLU A 106 -0.49 5.57 14.87
N GLY A 107 -0.29 5.02 16.07
CA GLY A 107 -1.11 3.93 16.62
C GLY A 107 -0.83 2.53 16.03
N ARG A 108 0.08 2.43 15.06
CA ARG A 108 0.51 1.19 14.40
C ARG A 108 1.91 0.78 14.85
N ILE A 109 2.18 -0.52 14.84
CA ILE A 109 3.52 -1.08 15.09
C ILE A 109 4.09 -1.45 13.72
N PRO A 110 5.04 -0.70 13.17
CA PRO A 110 5.65 -1.05 11.90
C PRO A 110 6.45 -2.35 12.05
N VAL A 111 6.40 -3.20 11.02
CA VAL A 111 7.18 -4.43 10.94
C VAL A 111 8.16 -4.30 9.79
N GLU A 112 9.45 -4.41 10.09
CA GLU A 112 10.49 -4.55 9.08
C GLU A 112 10.81 -6.03 8.93
N ALA A 113 10.68 -6.56 7.71
CA ALA A 113 10.95 -7.96 7.45
C ALA A 113 11.43 -8.17 6.01
N ARG A 114 12.21 -9.24 5.81
CA ARG A 114 12.63 -9.67 4.48
C ARG A 114 11.58 -10.62 3.89
N LEU A 115 11.23 -10.40 2.62
CA LEU A 115 10.32 -11.27 1.88
C LEU A 115 11.10 -12.14 0.91
N VAL A 116 10.79 -13.44 0.89
CA VAL A 116 11.37 -14.41 -0.05
C VAL A 116 10.25 -15.13 -0.77
N HIS A 117 10.40 -15.28 -2.09
CA HIS A 117 9.47 -16.00 -2.94
C HIS A 117 9.93 -17.45 -3.09
N GLU A 118 8.99 -18.39 -3.01
CA GLU A 118 9.22 -19.81 -3.14
C GLU A 118 8.07 -20.43 -3.94
N ASP A 119 8.39 -21.11 -5.05
CA ASP A 119 7.40 -21.88 -5.79
C ASP A 119 7.11 -23.19 -5.05
N ARG A 120 5.87 -23.38 -4.64
CA ARG A 120 5.45 -24.57 -3.89
C ARG A 120 4.16 -25.14 -4.46
N THR A 121 4.14 -26.45 -4.63
CA THR A 121 2.92 -27.19 -4.95
C THR A 121 2.07 -27.32 -3.69
N THR A 122 0.88 -26.74 -3.74
CA THR A 122 -0.05 -26.67 -2.60
C THR A 122 -1.45 -27.12 -3.03
N THR A 123 -2.07 -27.94 -2.19
CA THR A 123 -3.48 -28.32 -2.33
C THR A 123 -4.35 -27.26 -1.65
N LEU A 124 -5.10 -26.51 -2.44
CA LEU A 124 -6.08 -25.54 -1.97
C LEU A 124 -7.39 -26.27 -1.65
N PRO A 125 -7.99 -26.05 -0.47
CA PRO A 125 -9.29 -26.65 -0.13
C PRO A 125 -10.44 -25.99 -0.92
N ALA A 126 -11.59 -26.67 -0.99
CA ALA A 126 -12.83 -26.06 -1.44
C ALA A 126 -13.17 -24.81 -0.61
N GLY A 127 -13.80 -23.81 -1.24
CA GLY A 127 -14.08 -22.53 -0.60
C GLY A 127 -12.93 -21.51 -0.67
N THR A 128 -11.78 -21.87 -1.24
CA THR A 128 -10.69 -20.91 -1.50
C THR A 128 -11.13 -19.91 -2.57
N LEU A 129 -10.80 -18.64 -2.39
CA LEU A 129 -11.08 -17.58 -3.35
C LEU A 129 -9.92 -17.38 -4.32
N ARG A 130 -10.24 -17.25 -5.61
CA ARG A 130 -9.36 -16.79 -6.67
C ARG A 130 -9.71 -15.35 -7.02
N VAL A 131 -8.77 -14.44 -6.85
CA VAL A 131 -8.90 -13.05 -7.26
C VAL A 131 -8.06 -12.84 -8.54
N PRO A 132 -8.68 -12.73 -9.72
CA PRO A 132 -7.94 -12.45 -10.96
C PRO A 132 -7.25 -11.08 -10.92
N SER A 133 -6.07 -10.96 -11.52
CA SER A 133 -5.42 -9.65 -11.71
C SER A 133 -5.79 -8.98 -13.04
N ASP A 134 -6.45 -9.69 -13.95
CA ASP A 134 -6.97 -9.17 -15.21
C ASP A 134 -8.37 -8.56 -15.02
N GLN A 135 -8.45 -7.51 -14.20
CA GLN A 135 -9.68 -6.77 -13.95
C GLN A 135 -9.44 -5.25 -13.82
N PRO A 136 -10.47 -4.40 -13.97
CA PRO A 136 -10.30 -2.94 -13.88
C PRO A 136 -9.74 -2.44 -12.53
N LEU A 137 -9.94 -3.20 -11.46
CA LEU A 137 -9.48 -2.88 -10.10
C LEU A 137 -8.22 -3.65 -9.70
N ASP A 138 -7.38 -4.02 -10.67
CA ASP A 138 -6.16 -4.82 -10.47
C ASP A 138 -5.15 -4.18 -9.52
N LEU A 139 -4.92 -2.87 -9.65
CA LEU A 139 -4.02 -2.13 -8.77
C LEU A 139 -4.56 -2.03 -7.35
N LEU A 140 -5.88 -1.86 -7.19
CA LEU A 140 -6.50 -1.84 -5.87
C LEU A 140 -6.40 -3.22 -5.21
N ALA A 141 -6.70 -4.28 -5.97
CA ALA A 141 -6.51 -5.65 -5.50
C ALA A 141 -5.05 -5.88 -5.09
N ALA A 142 -4.08 -5.42 -5.88
CA ALA A 142 -2.67 -5.52 -5.55
C ALA A 142 -2.32 -4.78 -4.25
N VAL A 143 -2.80 -3.56 -4.04
CA VAL A 143 -2.54 -2.80 -2.79
C VAL A 143 -3.07 -3.52 -1.56
N LEU A 144 -4.25 -4.15 -1.66
CA LEU A 144 -4.89 -4.85 -0.55
C LEU A 144 -4.22 -6.20 -0.25
N LEU A 145 -3.77 -6.88 -1.30
CA LEU A 145 -3.41 -8.28 -1.26
C LEU A 145 -1.89 -8.51 -1.27
N GLU A 146 -1.11 -7.67 -1.93
CA GLU A 146 0.32 -7.89 -2.07
C GLU A 146 1.12 -7.51 -0.82
N PRO A 147 1.91 -8.44 -0.24
CA PRO A 147 2.67 -8.17 0.97
C PRO A 147 3.76 -7.11 0.74
N LYS A 148 4.43 -7.12 -0.41
CA LYS A 148 5.52 -6.17 -0.71
C LYS A 148 5.02 -4.73 -0.79
N VAL A 149 3.81 -4.56 -1.34
CA VAL A 149 3.14 -3.26 -1.43
C VAL A 149 2.84 -2.73 -0.03
N ARG A 150 2.30 -3.57 0.85
CA ARG A 150 1.95 -3.17 2.21
C ARG A 150 3.18 -2.94 3.11
N ILE A 151 4.29 -3.65 2.91
CA ILE A 151 5.45 -3.60 3.80
C ILE A 151 6.33 -2.36 3.59
N ARG A 152 6.34 -1.72 2.41
CA ARG A 152 7.08 -0.44 2.22
C ARG A 152 6.21 0.81 2.41
N CYS A 153 4.89 0.76 2.28
CA CYS A 153 4.03 1.96 2.37
C CYS A 153 4.02 2.68 3.73
N LEU A 154 4.65 2.17 4.80
CA LEU A 154 4.65 2.80 6.13
C LEU A 154 5.92 3.59 6.49
N HIS A 155 6.81 3.90 5.55
CA HIS A 155 7.80 4.96 5.75
C HIS A 155 7.39 6.19 4.95
N GLY A 156 7.22 7.32 5.65
CA GLY A 156 6.79 8.60 5.10
C GLY A 156 7.63 9.05 3.90
N ALA A 157 7.14 8.75 2.71
CA ALA A 157 7.40 9.43 1.46
C ALA A 157 6.31 8.99 0.49
N SER A 158 5.54 9.98 0.02
CA SER A 158 4.61 9.89 -1.10
C SER A 158 5.19 9.00 -2.23
N SER A 159 4.79 7.73 -2.27
CA SER A 159 5.30 6.75 -3.22
C SER A 159 4.14 5.97 -3.81
N MET A 160 3.94 6.14 -5.11
CA MET A 160 3.07 5.27 -5.90
C MET A 160 3.85 4.06 -6.40
N LEU A 161 3.15 2.93 -6.50
CA LEU A 161 3.70 1.71 -7.08
C LEU A 161 3.65 1.75 -8.61
N ARG A 162 4.72 1.28 -9.24
CA ARG A 162 4.71 0.89 -10.64
C ARG A 162 4.55 -0.62 -10.75
N CYS A 163 3.44 -1.07 -11.31
CA CYS A 163 3.13 -2.49 -11.47
C CYS A 163 3.41 -2.97 -12.91
N SER A 164 4.02 -4.15 -13.04
CA SER A 164 4.16 -4.86 -14.33
C SER A 164 3.50 -6.24 -14.25
N ARG A 165 2.94 -6.75 -15.35
CA ARG A 165 2.25 -8.05 -15.35
C ARG A 165 3.24 -9.22 -15.33
N GLY A 166 2.93 -10.25 -14.54
CA GLY A 166 3.68 -11.50 -14.46
C GLY A 166 2.84 -12.75 -14.69
N ARG A 167 3.53 -13.88 -14.90
CA ARG A 167 2.94 -15.18 -15.26
C ARG A 167 2.64 -16.11 -14.08
N ALA A 168 3.07 -15.78 -12.87
CA ALA A 168 2.91 -16.64 -11.69
C ALA A 168 1.60 -16.35 -10.95
N SER A 169 0.95 -17.38 -10.41
CA SER A 169 -0.17 -17.25 -9.46
C SER A 169 0.37 -17.28 -8.02
N ARG A 170 -0.17 -16.45 -7.12
CA ARG A 170 0.37 -16.25 -5.77
C ARG A 170 -0.61 -16.67 -4.68
N ILE A 171 -0.15 -17.41 -3.67
CA ILE A 171 -0.94 -17.66 -2.46
C ILE A 171 -0.73 -16.52 -1.49
N LEU A 172 -1.85 -16.00 -0.98
CA LEU A 172 -1.86 -15.11 0.14
C LEU A 172 -2.13 -15.93 1.39
N PHE A 173 -1.13 -15.99 2.25
CA PHE A 173 -1.17 -16.49 3.63
C PHE A 173 -1.06 -18.01 3.83
N SER A 174 0.06 -18.44 4.41
CA SER A 174 0.14 -19.65 5.23
C SER A 174 0.08 -19.26 6.70
N ARG A 175 -1.00 -19.64 7.41
CA ARG A 175 -1.27 -19.80 8.87
C ARG A 175 -0.55 -18.99 9.98
N GLN A 176 0.48 -18.18 9.73
CA GLN A 176 1.34 -17.57 10.75
C GLN A 176 0.90 -16.16 11.18
N TRP A 177 -0.22 -15.66 10.63
CA TRP A 177 -0.78 -14.33 10.93
C TRP A 177 -1.97 -14.36 11.90
N GLN A 178 -2.24 -15.49 12.58
CA GLN A 178 -3.51 -15.69 13.30
C GLN A 178 -3.72 -14.90 14.60
N THR A 179 -2.75 -14.16 15.13
CA THR A 179 -2.98 -13.38 16.35
C THR A 179 -2.43 -11.96 16.26
N GLY A 180 -3.30 -11.02 15.89
CA GLY A 180 -3.17 -9.63 16.35
C GLY A 180 -3.05 -8.52 15.30
N PHE A 181 -2.91 -8.82 14.00
CA PHE A 181 -2.61 -7.75 13.03
C PHE A 181 -3.82 -6.92 12.58
N TRP A 182 -5.02 -7.50 12.53
CA TRP A 182 -6.18 -6.83 11.93
C TRP A 182 -7.16 -6.19 12.90
N ASN A 183 -7.03 -6.41 14.21
CA ASN A 183 -7.96 -5.90 15.24
C ASN A 183 -7.87 -4.38 15.50
N LYS A 184 -7.11 -3.63 14.68
CA LYS A 184 -6.79 -2.22 14.91
C LYS A 184 -7.12 -1.28 13.74
N MET A 185 -7.87 -1.74 12.73
CA MET A 185 -8.45 -0.87 11.69
C MET A 185 -9.96 -0.63 11.87
N SER A 186 -10.59 -1.19 12.90
CA SER A 186 -12.03 -1.04 13.20
C SER A 186 -12.31 -0.16 14.43
N ARG A 187 -11.38 0.71 14.83
CA ARG A 187 -11.62 1.84 15.74
C ARG A 187 -10.84 3.05 15.29
#